data_AF-A0A1J3F0F8-F1
#
_entry.id   AF-A0A1J3F0F8-F1
#
_cell.length_a   1.000
_cell.length_b   1.000
_cell.length_c   1.000
_cell.angle_alpha   90.00
_cell.angle_beta   90.00
_cell.angle_gamma   90.00
#
_symmetry.space_group_name_H-M   'P 1'
#
loop_
_entity.id
_entity.type
_entity.pdbx_description
1 polymer ?
#
loop_
_entity_poly.entity_id
_entity_poly.type
_entity_poly.pdbx_seq_one_letter_code
_entity_poly.pdbx_strand_id
1 'polypeptide(L)'
;YYITIGSIEKALCMLACWIENPDGDHFKKHLSRIMDYIWIAEDGIKMQGFGSQLWETGFAMQAILASDLCDETYEVLRKGHDYIKNSQVRENPSGDFK
;
A
#
# COMPACT_ATOMS: atom_id res chain seq x y z
N TYR A 1 -9.18 8.18 -1.06
CA TYR A 1 -8.60 7.21 -2.00
C TYR A 1 -7.95 7.96 -3.16
N TYR A 2 -6.63 8.16 -3.13
CA TYR A 2 -5.85 8.84 -4.18
C TYR A 2 -4.47 8.21 -4.37
N ILE A 3 -4.32 6.96 -3.90
CA ILE A 3 -3.09 6.17 -4.02
C ILE A 3 -3.01 5.49 -5.39
N THR A 4 -4.15 5.20 -6.06
CA THR A 4 -4.24 4.44 -7.33
C THR A 4 -3.68 3.02 -7.21
N ILE A 5 -3.63 2.26 -8.30
CA ILE A 5 -3.10 0.89 -8.26
C ILE A 5 -1.58 0.85 -8.10
N GLY A 6 -0.84 1.81 -8.68
CA GLY A 6 0.62 1.77 -8.77
C GLY A 6 1.21 3.11 -9.21
N SER A 7 2.54 3.24 -9.14
CA SER A 7 3.21 4.54 -9.28
C SER A 7 3.03 5.22 -10.65
N ILE A 8 2.96 4.45 -11.73
CA ILE A 8 2.73 4.98 -13.08
C ILE A 8 1.33 5.59 -13.17
N GLU A 9 0.29 4.83 -12.82
CA GLU A 9 -1.08 5.33 -12.80
C GLU A 9 -1.22 6.50 -11.83
N LYS A 10 -0.58 6.43 -10.66
CA LYS A 10 -0.55 7.51 -9.67
C LYS A 10 -0.07 8.82 -10.26
N ALA A 11 1.02 8.79 -11.03
CA ALA A 11 1.59 9.97 -11.66
C ALA A 11 0.67 10.52 -12.76
N LEU A 12 0.13 9.64 -13.62
CA LEU A 12 -0.75 10.04 -14.73
C LEU A 12 -2.09 10.61 -14.23
N CYS A 13 -2.75 9.96 -13.28
CA CYS A 13 -4.00 10.46 -12.69
C CYS A 13 -3.79 11.79 -11.95
N MET A 14 -2.68 11.92 -11.21
CA MET A 14 -2.34 13.17 -10.55
C MET A 14 -2.10 14.31 -11.55
N LEU A 15 -1.38 14.02 -12.65
CA LEU A 15 -1.15 14.99 -13.72
C LEU A 15 -2.47 15.40 -14.38
N ALA A 16 -3.37 14.45 -14.65
CA ALA A 16 -4.69 14.74 -15.21
C ALA A 16 -5.49 15.69 -14.30
N CYS A 17 -5.55 15.41 -12.99
CA CYS A 17 -6.21 16.30 -12.03
C CYS A 17 -5.56 17.69 -11.94
N TRP A 18 -4.24 17.77 -12.10
CA TRP A 18 -3.52 19.06 -12.12
C TRP A 18 -3.84 19.88 -13.38
N ILE A 19 -3.87 19.24 -14.56
CA ILE A 19 -4.24 19.88 -15.83
C ILE A 19 -5.66 20.44 -15.76
N GLU A 20 -6.59 19.71 -15.13
CA GLU A 20 -7.98 20.14 -14.96
C GLU A 20 -8.11 21.35 -14.01
N ASN A 21 -7.51 21.26 -12.83
CA ASN A 21 -7.51 22.37 -11.87
C ASN A 21 -6.31 22.25 -10.90
N PRO A 22 -5.26 23.07 -11.09
CA PRO A 22 -4.08 23.07 -10.23
C PRO A 22 -4.36 23.35 -8.74
N ASP A 23 -5.41 24.11 -8.44
CA ASP A 23 -5.81 24.45 -7.07
C ASP A 23 -6.93 23.54 -6.54
N GLY A 24 -7.36 22.56 -7.33
CA GLY A 24 -8.46 21.66 -7.03
C GLY A 24 -8.16 20.65 -5.93
N ASP A 25 -9.22 20.22 -5.23
CA ASP A 25 -9.11 19.25 -4.13
C ASP A 25 -8.57 17.89 -4.57
N HIS A 26 -8.88 17.45 -5.80
CA HIS A 26 -8.41 16.17 -6.34
C HIS A 26 -6.89 16.15 -6.49
N PHE A 27 -6.30 17.21 -7.06
CA PHE A 27 -4.86 17.34 -7.17
C PHE A 27 -4.19 17.39 -5.78
N LYS A 28 -4.71 18.21 -4.86
CA LYS A 28 -4.19 18.30 -3.47
C LYS A 28 -4.22 16.95 -2.75
N LYS A 29 -5.27 16.15 -2.93
CA LYS A 29 -5.39 14.80 -2.35
C LYS A 29 -4.45 13.79 -3.02
N HIS A 30 -4.12 13.95 -4.30
CA HIS A 30 -3.07 13.16 -4.94
C HIS A 30 -1.67 13.58 -4.49
N LEU A 31 -1.43 14.88 -4.34
CA LEU A 31 -0.13 15.45 -3.94
C LEU A 31 0.28 14.96 -2.55
N SER A 32 -0.68 14.93 -1.60
CA SER A 32 -0.43 14.42 -0.25
C SER A 32 -0.08 12.93 -0.18
N ARG A 33 -0.25 12.19 -1.29
CA ARG A 33 0.01 10.75 -1.39
C ARG A 33 1.28 10.38 -2.15
N ILE A 34 2.09 11.36 -2.57
CA ILE A 34 3.36 11.06 -3.26
C ILE A 34 4.31 10.29 -2.33
N MET A 35 4.38 10.68 -1.05
CA MET A 35 5.29 10.08 -0.09
C MET A 35 5.02 8.60 0.18
N ASP A 36 3.78 8.12 -0.03
CA ASP A 36 3.45 6.69 0.08
C ASP A 36 4.23 5.82 -0.94
N TYR A 37 4.72 6.42 -2.03
CA TYR A 37 5.50 5.75 -3.07
C TYR A 37 7.00 5.99 -2.96
N ILE A 38 7.48 6.86 -2.07
CA ILE A 38 8.90 7.17 -1.94
C ILE A 38 9.58 6.20 -0.98
N TRP A 39 10.74 5.69 -1.37
CA TRP A 39 11.58 4.81 -0.56
C TRP A 39 13.03 5.32 -0.55
N ILE A 40 13.67 5.27 0.60
CA ILE A 40 15.11 5.58 0.73
C ILE A 40 15.85 4.25 0.75
N ALA A 41 16.52 3.93 -0.35
CA ALA A 41 17.40 2.77 -0.47
C ALA A 41 18.85 3.15 -0.20
N GLU A 42 19.72 2.14 -0.12
CA GLU A 42 21.17 2.30 0.10
C GLU A 42 21.83 3.18 -0.98
N ASP A 43 21.30 3.19 -2.20
CA ASP A 43 21.76 3.97 -3.34
C ASP A 43 20.93 5.24 -3.60
N GLY A 44 20.07 5.63 -2.66
CA GLY A 44 19.33 6.89 -2.69
C GLY A 44 17.81 6.74 -2.79
N ILE A 45 17.15 7.83 -3.17
CA ILE A 45 15.69 7.91 -3.19
C ILE A 45 15.14 7.23 -4.43
N LYS A 46 14.22 6.30 -4.23
CA LYS A 46 13.52 5.52 -5.26
C LYS A 46 12.02 5.70 -5.15
N MET A 47 11.33 5.42 -6.26
CA MET A 47 9.89 5.29 -6.28
C MET A 47 9.50 3.81 -6.32
N GLN A 48 8.66 3.37 -5.40
CA GLN A 48 8.11 2.03 -5.37
C GLN A 48 7.12 1.85 -6.51
N GLY A 49 7.04 0.65 -7.09
CA GLY A 49 6.02 0.33 -8.11
C GLY A 49 4.65 0.16 -7.48
N PHE A 50 4.58 -0.74 -6.50
CA PHE A 50 3.39 -1.13 -5.75
C PHE A 50 3.79 -1.37 -4.29
N GLY A 51 2.84 -1.23 -3.36
CA GLY A 51 3.03 -1.71 -2.00
C GLY A 51 2.99 -3.23 -1.94
N SER A 52 4.00 -3.87 -1.38
CA SER A 52 4.06 -5.34 -1.20
C SER A 52 3.73 -5.79 0.23
N GLN A 53 3.33 -4.88 1.13
CA GLN A 53 3.30 -5.12 2.57
C GLN A 53 2.45 -6.33 2.97
N LEU A 54 1.24 -6.46 2.42
CA LEU A 54 0.36 -7.60 2.70
C LEU A 54 0.87 -8.91 2.09
N TRP A 55 1.44 -8.83 0.89
CA TRP A 55 2.03 -9.97 0.19
C TRP A 55 3.20 -10.54 0.99
N GLU A 56 4.18 -9.70 1.33
CA GLU A 56 5.36 -10.08 2.12
C GLU A 56 4.97 -10.59 3.50
N THR A 57 4.02 -9.93 4.19
CA THR A 57 3.55 -10.39 5.50
C THR A 57 2.90 -11.78 5.40
N GLY A 58 2.08 -12.01 4.37
CA GLY A 58 1.44 -13.31 4.14
C GLY A 58 2.44 -14.44 3.90
N PHE A 59 3.48 -14.21 3.10
CA PHE A 59 4.54 -15.20 2.88
C PHE A 59 5.43 -15.41 4.10
N ALA A 60 5.80 -14.33 4.79
CA ALA A 60 6.60 -14.42 6.01
C ALA A 60 5.88 -15.22 7.09
N MET A 61 4.58 -15.00 7.29
CA MET A 61 3.79 -15.79 8.24
C MET A 61 3.73 -17.27 7.87
N GLN A 62 3.53 -17.59 6.58
CA GLN A 62 3.56 -18.99 6.12
C GLN A 62 4.93 -19.64 6.36
N ALA A 63 6.02 -18.93 6.08
CA ALA A 63 7.37 -19.43 6.29
C ALA A 63 7.67 -19.70 7.79
N ILE A 64 7.25 -18.78 8.68
CA ILE A 64 7.41 -18.95 10.12
C ILE A 64 6.61 -20.16 10.62
N LEU A 65 5.36 -20.30 10.19
CA LEU A 65 4.50 -21.43 10.59
C LEU A 65 4.99 -22.78 10.06
N ALA A 66 5.65 -22.79 8.90
CA ALA A 66 6.26 -23.99 8.33
C ALA A 66 7.64 -24.31 8.94
N SER A 67 8.18 -23.42 9.77
CA SER A 67 9.43 -23.60 10.50
C SER A 67 9.19 -24.06 11.94
N ASP A 68 10.25 -24.55 12.59
CA ASP A 68 10.21 -24.91 14.01
C ASP A 68 10.41 -23.70 14.96
N LEU A 69 10.23 -22.47 14.46
CA LEU A 69 10.49 -21.22 15.22
C LEU A 69 9.24 -20.60 15.85
N CYS A 70 8.09 -21.27 15.82
CA CYS A 70 6.83 -20.69 16.30
C CYS A 70 6.90 -20.25 17.77
N ASP A 71 7.52 -21.05 18.64
CA ASP A 71 7.64 -20.74 20.07
C ASP A 71 8.51 -19.50 20.33
N GLU A 72 9.53 -19.27 19.48
CA GLU A 72 10.42 -18.11 19.56
C GLU A 72 9.81 -16.85 18.92
N THR A 73 8.83 -17.02 18.03
CA THR A 73 8.28 -15.94 17.19
C THR A 73 6.81 -15.64 17.47
N TYR A 74 6.27 -16.08 18.61
CA TYR A 74 4.87 -15.87 18.99
C TYR A 74 4.40 -14.42 18.81
N GLU A 75 5.16 -13.42 19.29
CA GLU A 75 4.78 -12.01 19.15
C GLU A 75 4.80 -11.52 17.70
N VAL A 76 5.67 -12.08 16.85
CA VAL A 76 5.70 -11.78 15.41
C VAL A 76 4.45 -12.34 14.74
N LEU A 77 4.09 -13.59 15.04
CA LEU A 77 2.88 -14.24 14.53
C LEU A 77 1.62 -13.48 14.95
N ARG A 78 1.54 -13.07 16.22
CA ARG A 78 0.41 -12.28 16.74
C ARG A 78 0.26 -10.94 16.00
N LYS A 79 1.34 -10.19 15.84
CA LYS A 79 1.33 -8.90 15.12
C LYS A 79 1.04 -9.08 13.63
N GLY A 80 1.60 -10.11 13.00
CA GLY A 80 1.34 -10.44 11.60
C GLY A 80 -0.14 -10.76 11.38
N HIS A 81 -0.73 -11.58 12.25
CA HIS A 81 -2.16 -11.89 12.23
C HIS A 81 -3.02 -10.61 12.37
N ASP A 82 -2.70 -9.76 13.35
CA ASP A 82 -3.41 -8.49 13.55
C ASP A 82 -3.31 -7.58 12.32
N TYR A 83 -2.13 -7.50 11.69
CA TYR A 83 -1.92 -6.74 10.46
C TYR A 83 -2.78 -7.26 9.30
N ILE A 84 -2.78 -8.58 9.04
CA ILE A 84 -3.60 -9.18 7.98
C ILE A 84 -5.09 -8.93 8.24
N LYS A 85 -5.55 -9.14 9.48
CA LYS A 85 -6.95 -8.94 9.86
C LYS A 85 -7.41 -7.49 9.68
N ASN A 86 -6.55 -6.53 9.99
CA ASN A 86 -6.83 -5.11 9.81
C ASN A 86 -6.71 -4.64 8.35
N SER A 87 -5.99 -5.38 7.51
CA SER A 87 -5.80 -5.06 6.09
C SER A 87 -6.92 -5.61 5.19
N GLN A 88 -7.84 -6.42 5.72
CA GLN A 88 -8.96 -6.98 4.96
C GLN A 88 -9.94 -5.88 4.53
N VAL A 89 -10.14 -5.74 3.21
CA VAL A 89 -11.21 -4.92 2.65
C VAL A 89 -12.55 -5.59 2.94
N ARG A 90 -13.47 -4.88 3.62
CA ARG A 90 -14.76 -5.43 4.08
C ARG A 90 -15.98 -4.87 3.33
N GLU A 91 -15.78 -3.81 2.57
CA GLU A 91 -16.83 -3.09 1.88
C GLU A 91 -16.44 -2.96 0.40
N ASN A 92 -17.43 -3.11 -0.48
CA ASN A 92 -17.25 -2.80 -1.89
C ASN A 92 -17.10 -1.28 -2.07
N PRO A 93 -16.43 -0.82 -3.14
CA PRO A 93 -16.44 0.59 -3.50
C PRO A 93 -17.88 1.10 -3.69
N SER A 94 -18.11 2.42 -3.58
CA SER A 94 -19.42 3.02 -3.80
C SER A 94 -19.72 3.17 -5.30
N GLY A 95 -20.94 2.83 -5.73
CA GLY A 95 -21.39 2.91 -7.12
C GLY A 95 -22.35 1.77 -7.48
N ASP A 96 -23.14 1.94 -8.54
CA ASP A 96 -23.94 0.85 -9.11
C ASP A 96 -23.08 0.12 -10.15
N PHE A 97 -22.35 -0.92 -9.73
CA PHE A 97 -21.50 -1.76 -10.59
C PHE A 97 -22.33 -2.80 -11.36
N LYS A 98 -23.38 -2.33 -12.05
CA LYS A 98 -24.17 -3.16 -12.97
C LYS A 98 -23.38 -3.54 -14.21
#